data_AF-A0A0R1YKY9-F1
#
_entry.id   AF-A0A0R1YKY9-F1
#
_cell.length_a   1.000
_cell.length_b   1.000
_cell.length_c   1.000
_cell.angle_alpha   90.00
_cell.angle_beta   90.00
_cell.angle_gamma   90.00
#
_symmetry.space_group_name_H-M   'P 1'
#
loop_
_entity.id
_entity.type
_entity.pdbx_description
1 polymer ?
#
loop_
_entity_poly.entity_id
_entity_poly.type
_entity_poly.pdbx_seq_one_letter_code
_entity_poly.pdbx_strand_id
1 'polypeptide(L)' 'MLLMNNETVFFNPGDAIANSRDFREARRSAEIFKTERPTERKIVIAEADGKELFAVYYADTQKTAEAGGTAHHIKDEL' A
#
# COMPACT_ATOMS: atom_id res chain seq x y z
N MET A 1 -15.09 -20.85 5.93
CA MET A 1 -14.50 -20.45 4.63
C MET A 1 -14.60 -18.94 4.56
N LEU A 2 -13.55 -18.23 4.99
CA LEU A 2 -13.53 -16.77 4.87
C LEU A 2 -13.22 -16.48 3.40
N LEU A 3 -14.16 -15.88 2.69
CA LEU A 3 -13.82 -15.17 1.46
C LEU A 3 -12.96 -13.98 1.88
N MET A 4 -11.63 -14.16 1.88
CA MET A 4 -10.72 -13.02 1.79
C MET A 4 -11.11 -12.32 0.48
N ASN A 5 -11.64 -11.09 0.58
CA ASN A 5 -11.79 -10.21 -0.56
C ASN A 5 -10.38 -10.00 -1.14
N ASN A 6 -10.06 -10.79 -2.17
CA ASN A 6 -8.79 -10.78 -2.86
C ASN A 6 -8.78 -9.63 -3.88
N GLU A 7 -9.12 -8.43 -3.40
CA GLU A 7 -9.14 -7.22 -4.21
C GLU A 7 -7.69 -6.87 -4.55
N THR A 8 -7.23 -7.40 -5.68
CA THR A 8 -5.95 -7.05 -6.26
C THR A 8 -6.00 -5.59 -6.68
N VAL A 9 -5.29 -4.75 -5.96
CA VAL A 9 -5.12 -3.35 -6.29
C VAL A 9 -3.80 -3.15 -7.01
N PHE A 10 -3.76 -2.22 -7.95
CA PHE A 10 -2.56 -1.98 -8.73
C PHE A 10 -1.93 -0.66 -8.29
N PHE A 11 -0.66 -0.72 -7.92
CA PHE A 11 0.15 0.47 -7.65
C PHE A 11 1.36 0.50 -8.55
N ASN A 12 1.81 1.70 -8.86
CA ASN A 12 3.10 1.88 -9.50
C ASN A 12 4.19 1.89 -8.41
N PRO A 13 5.24 1.06 -8.50
CA PRO A 13 6.32 1.04 -7.52
C PRO A 13 7.00 2.41 -7.31
N GLY A 14 7.02 3.25 -8.34
CA GLY A 14 7.58 4.61 -8.26
C GLY A 14 6.76 5.59 -7.42
N ASP A 15 5.48 5.29 -7.16
CA ASP A 15 4.60 6.11 -6.32
C ASP A 15 4.63 5.70 -4.83
N ALA A 16 5.42 4.67 -4.48
CA ALA A 16 5.57 4.24 -3.09
C ALA A 16 6.26 5.33 -2.25
N ILE A 17 5.65 5.72 -1.14
CA ILE A 17 6.24 6.70 -0.21
C ILE A 17 7.23 6.06 0.77
N ALA A 18 7.09 4.75 1.01
CA ALA A 18 8.06 3.95 1.75
C ALA A 18 7.95 2.48 1.36
N ASN A 19 9.02 1.74 1.60
CA ASN A 19 9.09 0.30 1.38
C ASN A 19 9.85 -0.34 2.56
N SER A 20 9.35 -1.46 3.09
CA SER A 20 10.07 -2.29 4.05
C SER A 20 9.76 -3.77 3.83
N ARG A 21 10.62 -4.65 4.35
CA ARG A 21 10.38 -6.09 4.43
C ARG A 21 9.63 -6.47 5.71
N ASP A 22 9.50 -5.54 6.67
CA ASP A 22 8.73 -5.72 7.90
C ASP A 22 7.47 -4.84 7.88
N PHE A 23 6.31 -5.47 8.09
CA PHE A 23 5.02 -4.77 8.13
C PHE A 23 4.94 -3.72 9.24
N ARG A 24 5.53 -3.97 10.42
CA ARG A 24 5.53 -3.02 11.53
C ARG A 24 6.34 -1.77 11.20
N GLU A 25 7.43 -1.92 10.47
CA GLU A 25 8.19 -0.77 9.98
C GLU A 25 7.41 0.01 8.93
N ALA A 26 6.79 -0.67 7.96
CA ALA A 26 5.95 -0.03 6.95
C ALA A 26 4.80 0.75 7.59
N ARG A 27 4.15 0.18 8.61
CA ARG A 27 3.07 0.82 9.37
C ARG A 27 3.54 2.04 10.14
N ARG A 28 4.69 1.93 10.83
CA ARG A 28 5.28 3.06 11.52
C ARG A 28 5.61 4.21 10.55
N SER A 29 6.17 3.90 9.38
CA SER A 29 6.40 4.90 8.34
C SER A 29 5.10 5.56 7.90
N ALA A 30 4.04 4.79 7.64
CA ALA A 30 2.73 5.30 7.26
C ALA A 30 2.12 6.25 8.32
N GLU A 31 2.22 5.90 9.61
CA GLU A 31 1.78 6.74 10.72
C GLU A 31 2.56 8.06 10.82
N ILE A 32 3.88 8.01 10.60
CA ILE A 32 4.74 9.19 10.54
C ILE A 32 4.30 10.09 9.38
N PHE A 33 4.12 9.55 8.17
CA PHE A 33 3.69 10.33 7.01
C PHE A 33 2.32 10.99 7.21
N LYS A 34 1.34 10.26 7.78
CA LYS A 34 0.02 10.81 8.11
C LYS A 34 0.11 11.98 9.10
N THR A 35 1.05 11.90 10.05
CA THR A 35 1.26 12.92 11.08
C THR A 35 2.01 14.14 10.54
N GLU A 36 3.08 13.93 9.78
CA GLU A 36 3.92 15.01 9.21
C GLU A 36 3.21 15.76 8.08
N ARG A 37 2.35 15.06 7.35
CA ARG A 37 1.52 15.63 6.29
C ARG A 37 0.07 15.29 6.59
N PRO A 38 -0.60 16.10 7.44
CA PRO A 38 -2.02 15.93 7.73
C PRO A 38 -2.83 16.35 6.49
N THR A 39 -2.68 15.59 5.41
CA THR A 39 -3.56 15.60 4.27
C THR A 39 -4.71 14.68 4.61
N GLU A 40 -5.94 15.03 4.21
CA GLU A 40 -7.12 14.16 4.35
C GLU A 40 -7.03 12.88 3.48
N ARG A 41 -5.86 12.63 2.87
CA ARG A 41 -5.60 11.47 2.02
C ARG A 41 -5.36 10.24 2.88
N LYS A 42 -6.08 9.17 2.56
CA LYS A 42 -5.89 7.85 3.16
C LYS A 42 -4.54 7.27 2.77
N ILE A 43 -3.90 6.58 3.70
CA ILE A 43 -2.65 5.86 3.46
C ILE A 43 -2.93 4.37 3.52
N VAL A 44 -2.37 3.61 2.59
CA VAL A 44 -2.52 2.16 2.54
C VAL A 44 -1.16 1.48 2.55
N ILE A 45 -1.09 0.33 3.21
CA ILE A 45 0.07 -0.54 3.23
C ILE A 45 -0.27 -1.74 2.37
N ALA A 46 0.46 -1.89 1.27
CA ALA A 46 0.22 -2.93 0.29
C ALA A 46 1.41 -3.90 0.23
N GLU A 47 1.13 -5.20 0.23
CA GLU A 47 2.11 -6.25 0.02
C GLU A 47 2.15 -6.61 -1.46
N ALA A 48 3.33 -6.62 -2.08
CA ALA A 48 3.46 -7.07 -3.45
C ALA A 48 3.16 -8.58 -3.54
N ASP A 49 2.35 -8.99 -4.51
CA ASP A 49 1.95 -10.39 -4.63
C ASP A 49 3.18 -11.32 -4.74
N GLY A 50 3.27 -12.29 -3.81
CA GLY A 50 4.37 -13.24 -3.73
C GLY A 50 5.72 -12.68 -3.23
N LYS A 51 5.78 -11.43 -2.75
CA LYS A 51 6.98 -10.85 -2.13
C LYS A 51 6.67 -10.37 -0.72
N GLU A 52 7.50 -10.75 0.25
CA GLU A 52 7.51 -10.18 1.62
C GLU A 52 8.07 -8.75 1.60
N LEU A 53 7.42 -7.88 0.81
CA LEU A 53 7.74 -6.49 0.62
C LEU A 53 6.45 -5.69 0.78
N PHE A 54 6.45 -4.86 1.82
CA PHE A 54 5.38 -3.93 2.15
C PHE A 54 5.75 -2.55 1.64
N ALA A 55 4.89 -2.00 0.81
CA ALA A 55 5.01 -0.66 0.29
C ALA A 55 3.86 0.19 0.79
N VAL A 56 4.16 1.43 1.13
CA VAL A 56 3.19 2.41 1.60
C VAL A 56 2.82 3.30 0.43
N TYR A 57 1.52 3.50 0.21
CA TYR A 57 0.97 4.34 -0.86
C TYR A 57 -0.11 5.26 -0.31
N TYR A 58 -0.43 6.32 -1.05
CA TYR A 58 -1.71 7.00 -0.86
C TYR A 58 -2.81 6.21 -1.55
N ALA A 59 -4.01 6.15 -0.96
CA ALA A 59 -5.12 5.40 -1.55
C ALA A 59 -5.55 5.97 -2.92
N ASP A 60 -5.37 7.27 -3.16
CA ASP A 60 -5.70 7.92 -4.43
C ASP A 60 -4.75 7.62 -5.59
N THR A 61 -3.59 7.00 -5.32
CA THR A 61 -2.63 6.64 -6.39
C THR A 61 -2.89 5.25 -7.00
N GLN A 62 -3.95 4.57 -6.54
CA GLN A 62 -4.40 3.30 -7.13
C GLN A 62 -4.61 3.44 -8.64
N LYS A 63 -4.16 2.44 -9.38
CA LYS A 63 -4.31 2.34 -10.84
C LYS A 63 -5.27 1.20 -11.20
N THR A 64 -5.84 1.29 -12.40
CA THR A 64 -6.50 0.16 -13.04
C THR A 64 -5.45 -0.82 -13.57
N ALA A 65 -5.80 -2.11 -13.66
CA ALA A 65 -4.91 -3.17 -14.14
C ALA A 65 -4.27 -2.88 -15.51
N GLU A 66 -4.96 -2.11 -16.36
CA GLU A 66 -4.56 -1.78 -17.73
C GLU A 66 -3.40 -0.76 -17.79
N ALA A 67 -3.11 -0.06 -16.69
CA ALA A 67 -2.08 0.99 -16.64
C ALA A 67 -0.67 0.48 -16.26
N GLY A 68 -0.45 -0.85 -16.22
CA GLY A 68 0.87 -1.44 -15.94
C GLY A 68 1.32 -1.35 -14.48
N GLY A 69 0.39 -1.19 -13.54
CA GLY A 69 0.70 -1.28 -12.11
C GLY A 69 1.10 -2.70 -11.69
N THR A 70 1.82 -2.82 -10.59
CA THR A 70 2.08 -4.11 -9.95
C THR A 70 0.89 -4.50 -9.10
N ALA A 71 0.51 -5.77 -9.13
CA ALA A 71 -0.54 -6.31 -8.26
C ALA A 71 -0.07 -6.32 -6.80
N HIS A 72 -0.87 -5.69 -5.92
CA HIS A 72 -0.65 -5.69 -4.49
C HIS A 72 -1.91 -6.11 -3.73
N HIS A 73 -1.71 -6.60 -2.51
CA HIS A 73 -2.77 -6.88 -1.55
C HIS A 73 -2.68 -5.88 -0.40
N ILE A 74 -3.77 -5.13 -0.17
CA ILE A 74 -3.83 -4.21 0.98
C ILE A 74 -3.84 -5.02 2.28
N LYS A 75 -2.93 -4.67 3.19
CA LYS A 75 -2.80 -5.27 4.52
C LYS A 75 -3.34 -4.38 5.62
N ASP A 76 -3.23 -3.06 5.46
CA ASP A 76 -3.72 -2.06 6.41
C ASP A 76 -4.08 -0.76 5.67
N GLU A 77 -5.02 0.00 6.22
CA GLU A 77 -5.38 1.37 5.80
C GLU A 77 -5.40 2.28 7.05
N LEU A 78 -4.84 3.48 6.90
CA LEU A 78 -4.73 4.51 7.93
C LEU A 78 -5.45 5.78 7.50
#